data_AF-A0A2M4CWR2-F1
#
_entry.id   AF-A0A2M4CWR2-F1
#
_cell.length_a   1.000
_cell.length_b   1.000
_cell.length_c   1.000
_cell.angle_alpha   90.00
_cell.angle_beta   90.00
_cell.angle_gamma   90.00
#
_symmetry.space_group_name_H-M   'P 1'
#
loop_
_entity.id
_entity.type
_entity.pdbx_description
1 polymer ?
#
loop_
_entity_poly.entity_id
_entity_poly.type
_entity_poly.pdbx_seq_one_letter_code
_entity_poly.pdbx_strand_id
1 'polypeptide(L)'
;MYAQQAAVLCDLTVPPPAIDDSFPHVKLLEQLSAADAQMVQQFLASRTGASNDCSKSQPLDPLVDIPEYRSDLHEALLLLSSLKQSKIVLNELLSSSSDTVGWNTEMERTEQIKELLSAKLAILEDPTRIRMLKRKLAVRRKKRNWQKRRNLRLAEDRKKLLVDREKRQQDIAAWETEWRHRLKQEQTAREELAAKSAILADVRWRKARAKRYLRRFEKTIQLHEQRAVTEETDGANADGGNIPEERFQRSIGCLIDEWKKKLSDCVKEEKRLKDELARRSTGNESRRRENRWRKVLFGDASASLNRIGRNPWDEFVEVRHAWDAFAMPNNIDQPCPVTQGSAVPSGWVKPSDDPLPEWLSYRVNRDHKRAVSNVNELI
;
A
#
# COMPACT_ATOMS: atom_id res chain seq x y z
N MET A 1 -0.32 -21.58 45.25
CA MET A 1 0.93 -21.88 44.50
C MET A 1 0.64 -21.69 43.01
N TYR A 2 1.58 -21.11 42.25
CA TYR A 2 1.46 -20.58 40.87
C TYR A 2 1.08 -19.09 40.73
N ALA A 3 1.79 -18.22 41.45
CA ALA A 3 1.85 -16.78 41.18
C ALA A 3 3.29 -16.24 41.19
N GLN A 4 4.25 -16.97 40.58
CA GLN A 4 5.67 -16.59 40.57
C GLN A 4 6.46 -16.93 39.29
N GLN A 5 5.83 -17.14 38.13
CA GLN A 5 6.56 -17.53 36.90
C GLN A 5 6.36 -16.64 35.66
N ALA A 6 6.02 -15.36 35.83
CA ALA A 6 5.93 -14.41 34.70
C ALA A 6 6.82 -13.17 34.86
N ALA A 7 7.94 -13.31 35.58
CA ALA A 7 8.99 -12.31 35.65
C ALA A 7 10.31 -12.92 35.13
N VAL A 8 10.37 -13.18 33.83
CA VAL A 8 11.64 -13.40 33.12
C VAL A 8 11.97 -12.11 32.39
N LEU A 9 12.72 -11.26 33.09
CA LEU A 9 13.82 -10.43 32.61
C LEU A 9 13.89 -10.18 31.09
N CYS A 10 13.31 -9.07 30.63
CA CYS A 10 13.80 -8.41 29.41
C CYS A 10 15.03 -7.56 29.80
N ASP A 11 16.21 -8.11 29.58
CA ASP A 11 17.48 -7.41 29.76
C ASP A 11 17.66 -6.35 28.65
N LEU A 12 17.58 -5.07 29.01
CA LEU A 12 17.57 -3.93 28.08
C LEU A 12 18.97 -3.55 27.56
N THR A 13 20.02 -4.28 27.94
CA THR A 13 21.40 -4.04 27.48
C THR A 13 21.81 -4.85 26.26
N VAL A 14 20.97 -5.76 25.77
CA VAL A 14 21.23 -6.52 24.54
C VAL A 14 20.55 -5.81 23.36
N PRO A 15 21.29 -5.45 22.29
CA PRO A 15 20.65 -4.88 21.11
C PRO A 15 19.65 -5.91 20.55
N PRO A 16 18.46 -5.47 20.06
CA PRO A 16 17.51 -6.38 19.45
C PRO A 16 18.22 -7.17 18.33
N PRO A 17 17.94 -8.49 18.18
CA PRO A 17 18.53 -9.27 17.11
C PRO A 17 18.27 -8.55 15.78
N ALA A 18 19.30 -8.48 14.95
CA ALA A 18 19.22 -7.84 13.65
C ALA A 18 18.01 -8.41 12.89
N ILE A 19 17.10 -7.53 12.47
CA ILE A 19 16.01 -7.89 11.59
C ILE A 19 16.66 -8.32 10.28
N ASP A 20 16.61 -9.62 10.01
CA ASP A 20 17.11 -10.18 8.76
C ASP A 20 16.11 -9.81 7.65
N ASP A 21 16.38 -8.69 6.98
CA ASP A 21 15.61 -8.17 5.83
C ASP A 21 15.81 -8.99 4.54
N SER A 22 16.32 -10.23 4.62
CA SER A 22 16.43 -11.13 3.46
C SER A 22 15.12 -11.86 3.14
N PHE A 23 14.17 -11.09 2.62
CA PHE A 23 13.04 -11.61 1.84
C PHE A 23 13.53 -12.40 0.61
N PRO A 24 12.87 -13.51 0.24
CA PRO A 24 12.90 -14.78 0.97
C PRO A 24 14.27 -15.50 0.82
N HIS A 25 14.74 -16.19 1.86
CA HIS A 25 15.94 -17.02 1.80
C HIS A 25 15.94 -17.90 0.55
N VAL A 26 17.04 -17.91 -0.21
CA VAL A 26 17.25 -18.76 -1.40
C VAL A 26 16.83 -20.21 -1.14
N LYS A 27 17.05 -20.70 0.08
CA LYS A 27 16.63 -22.03 0.55
C LYS A 27 15.10 -22.26 0.49
N LEU A 28 14.29 -21.25 0.78
CA LEU A 28 12.83 -21.31 0.70
C LEU A 28 12.35 -21.36 -0.75
N LEU A 29 13.00 -20.61 -1.65
CA LEU A 29 12.75 -20.68 -3.10
C LEU A 29 13.18 -22.04 -3.68
N GLU A 30 14.32 -22.57 -3.25
CA GLU A 30 14.76 -23.92 -3.64
C GLU A 30 13.79 -24.99 -3.12
N GLN A 31 13.34 -24.90 -1.87
CA GLN A 31 12.34 -25.81 -1.29
C GLN A 31 11.01 -25.76 -2.04
N LEU A 32 10.53 -24.58 -2.41
CA LEU A 32 9.33 -24.42 -3.23
C LEU A 32 9.54 -25.01 -4.64
N SER A 33 10.69 -24.79 -5.26
CA SER A 33 11.00 -25.36 -6.57
C SER A 33 11.05 -26.89 -6.56
N ALA A 34 11.57 -27.49 -5.48
CA ALA A 34 11.62 -28.93 -5.29
C ALA A 34 10.23 -29.53 -5.03
N ALA A 35 9.40 -28.84 -4.24
CA ALA A 35 8.01 -29.23 -4.01
C ALA A 35 7.17 -29.16 -5.30
N ASP A 36 7.33 -28.10 -6.10
CA ASP A 36 6.68 -27.96 -7.40
C ASP A 36 7.12 -29.05 -8.38
N ALA A 37 8.42 -29.37 -8.43
CA ALA A 37 8.94 -30.44 -9.26
C ALA A 37 8.35 -31.81 -8.88
N GLN A 38 8.22 -32.10 -7.57
CA GLN A 38 7.57 -33.32 -7.09
C GLN A 38 6.08 -33.36 -7.44
N MET A 39 5.37 -32.24 -7.32
CA MET A 39 3.95 -32.16 -7.67
C MET A 39 3.72 -32.40 -9.16
N VAL A 40 4.59 -31.85 -10.02
CA VAL A 40 4.56 -32.10 -11.47
C VAL A 40 4.87 -33.57 -11.78
N GLN A 41 5.85 -34.18 -11.11
CA GLN A 41 6.15 -35.60 -11.30
C GLN A 41 5.00 -36.50 -10.86
N GLN A 42 4.36 -36.22 -9.72
CA GLN A 42 3.17 -36.93 -9.26
C GLN A 42 2.00 -36.77 -10.23
N PHE A 43 1.79 -35.56 -10.76
CA PHE A 43 0.77 -35.30 -11.76
C PHE A 43 1.02 -36.08 -13.06
N LEU A 44 2.26 -36.10 -13.55
CA LEU A 44 2.62 -36.86 -14.75
C LEU A 44 2.50 -38.38 -14.52
N ALA A 45 2.92 -38.87 -13.36
CA ALA A 45 2.80 -40.29 -12.99
C ALA A 45 1.34 -40.73 -12.79
N SER A 46 0.49 -39.87 -12.23
CA SER A 46 -0.95 -40.12 -12.12
C SER A 46 -1.64 -40.19 -13.49
N ARG A 47 -1.04 -39.59 -14.53
CA ARG A 47 -1.55 -39.58 -15.90
C ARG A 47 -1.14 -40.80 -16.72
N THR A 48 -0.05 -41.48 -16.37
CA THR A 48 0.38 -42.73 -17.01
C THR A 48 -0.28 -43.96 -16.40
N GLY A 49 -0.80 -43.89 -15.17
CA GLY A 49 -1.56 -44.97 -14.52
C GLY A 49 -3.06 -44.99 -14.83
N ALA A 50 -3.62 -43.90 -15.36
CA ALA A 50 -5.00 -43.88 -15.84
C ALA A 50 -5.04 -44.41 -17.27
N SER A 51 -5.33 -45.71 -17.38
CA SER A 51 -5.80 -46.39 -18.58
C SER A 51 -6.61 -45.47 -19.51
N ASN A 52 -6.39 -45.64 -20.81
CA ASN A 52 -7.09 -45.01 -21.93
C ASN A 52 -8.60 -45.35 -22.02
N ASP A 53 -9.28 -45.60 -20.91
CA ASP A 53 -10.70 -45.97 -20.87
C ASP A 53 -11.60 -44.74 -20.77
N CYS A 54 -11.45 -43.82 -21.73
CA CYS A 54 -12.49 -42.85 -22.05
C CYS A 54 -12.85 -42.91 -23.53
N SER A 55 -12.87 -44.12 -24.09
CA SER A 55 -13.67 -44.44 -25.27
C SER A 55 -15.14 -44.47 -24.86
N LYS A 56 -15.72 -43.28 -24.67
CA LYS A 56 -17.18 -43.14 -24.84
C LYS A 56 -17.47 -43.65 -26.24
N SER A 57 -18.16 -44.78 -26.35
CA SER A 57 -18.73 -45.29 -27.58
C SER A 57 -19.73 -44.25 -28.10
N GLN A 58 -19.21 -43.25 -28.81
CA GLN A 58 -20.05 -42.42 -29.64
C GLN A 58 -20.59 -43.32 -30.76
N PRO A 59 -21.90 -43.25 -31.05
CA PRO A 59 -22.42 -43.86 -32.26
C PRO A 59 -21.56 -43.43 -33.44
N LEU A 60 -21.22 -44.37 -34.33
CA LEU A 60 -20.69 -44.07 -35.66
C LEU A 60 -21.77 -43.31 -36.46
N ASP A 61 -22.05 -42.07 -36.06
CA ASP A 61 -22.77 -41.13 -36.91
C ASP A 61 -21.82 -40.81 -38.09
N PRO A 62 -22.31 -40.82 -39.34
CA PRO A 62 -21.47 -40.60 -40.52
C PRO A 62 -20.70 -39.29 -40.37
N LEU A 63 -19.37 -39.37 -40.32
CA LEU A 63 -18.50 -38.25 -39.98
C LEU A 63 -18.56 -37.15 -41.07
N VAL A 64 -19.51 -36.22 -40.99
CA VAL A 64 -19.62 -35.13 -41.97
C VAL A 64 -18.50 -34.11 -41.76
N ASP A 65 -17.50 -34.06 -42.63
CA ASP A 65 -16.48 -33.03 -42.55
C ASP A 65 -16.92 -31.72 -43.25
N ILE A 66 -16.65 -30.59 -42.60
CA ILE A 66 -17.08 -29.26 -43.08
C ILE A 66 -16.37 -28.84 -44.39
N PRO A 67 -15.03 -28.96 -44.53
CA PRO A 67 -14.34 -28.67 -45.78
C PRO A 67 -14.76 -29.60 -46.93
N GLU A 68 -14.97 -30.89 -46.66
CA GLU A 68 -15.44 -31.85 -47.67
C GLU A 68 -16.83 -31.48 -48.18
N TYR A 69 -17.79 -31.21 -47.28
CA TYR A 69 -19.12 -30.73 -47.66
C TYR A 69 -19.06 -29.41 -48.46
N ARG A 70 -18.11 -28.53 -48.14
CA ARG A 70 -17.89 -27.29 -48.90
C ARG A 70 -17.31 -27.57 -50.29
N SER A 71 -16.44 -28.56 -50.44
CA SER A 71 -15.91 -28.99 -51.74
C SER A 71 -17.02 -29.58 -52.62
N ASP A 72 -17.81 -30.50 -52.06
CA ASP A 72 -18.96 -31.09 -52.74
C ASP A 72 -19.95 -30.02 -53.23
N LEU A 73 -20.24 -29.02 -52.39
CA LEU A 73 -21.10 -27.90 -52.77
C LEU A 73 -20.49 -27.07 -53.90
N HIS A 74 -19.18 -26.85 -53.88
CA HIS A 74 -18.47 -26.11 -54.92
C HIS A 74 -18.47 -26.88 -56.26
N GLU A 75 -18.22 -28.19 -56.22
CA GLU A 75 -18.30 -29.06 -57.39
C GLU A 75 -19.71 -29.09 -58.00
N ALA A 76 -20.75 -29.18 -57.17
CA ALA A 76 -22.15 -29.10 -57.63
C ALA A 76 -22.45 -27.74 -58.30
N LEU A 77 -21.92 -26.63 -57.76
CA LEU A 77 -22.06 -25.31 -58.39
C LEU A 77 -21.33 -25.22 -59.74
N LEU A 78 -20.16 -25.86 -59.87
CA LEU A 78 -19.44 -25.95 -61.15
C LEU A 78 -20.24 -26.77 -62.17
N LEU A 79 -20.75 -27.95 -61.79
CA LEU A 79 -21.59 -28.78 -62.67
C LEU A 79 -22.85 -28.03 -63.12
N LEU A 80 -23.48 -27.26 -62.23
CA LEU A 80 -24.62 -26.41 -62.57
C LEU A 80 -24.24 -25.32 -63.59
N SER A 81 -23.06 -24.72 -63.46
CA SER A 81 -22.56 -23.74 -64.43
C SER A 81 -22.29 -24.37 -65.80
N SER A 82 -21.71 -25.57 -65.83
CA SER A 82 -21.48 -26.34 -67.06
C SER A 82 -22.80 -26.74 -67.73
N LEU A 83 -23.83 -27.11 -66.95
CA LEU A 83 -25.16 -27.43 -67.47
C LEU A 83 -25.84 -26.20 -68.09
N LYS A 84 -25.69 -25.01 -67.46
CA LYS A 84 -26.17 -23.75 -68.04
C LYS A 84 -25.47 -23.43 -69.36
N GLN A 85 -24.16 -23.67 -69.45
CA GLN A 85 -23.41 -23.48 -70.68
C GLN A 85 -23.84 -24.48 -71.77
N SER A 86 -24.00 -25.76 -71.43
CA SER A 86 -24.56 -26.78 -72.33
C SER A 86 -25.90 -26.38 -72.91
N LYS A 87 -26.80 -25.84 -72.07
CA LYS A 87 -28.10 -25.34 -72.53
C LYS A 87 -27.97 -24.23 -73.58
N ILE A 88 -27.00 -23.32 -73.44
CA ILE A 88 -26.75 -22.25 -74.42
C ILE A 88 -26.28 -22.86 -75.73
N VAL A 89 -25.29 -23.76 -75.68
CA VAL A 89 -24.73 -24.43 -76.86
C VAL A 89 -25.80 -25.26 -77.59
N LEU A 90 -26.63 -26.01 -76.87
CA LEU A 90 -27.74 -26.76 -77.47
C LEU A 90 -28.77 -25.85 -78.15
N ASN A 91 -29.07 -24.68 -77.59
CA ASN A 91 -29.98 -23.71 -78.22
C ASN A 91 -29.37 -23.09 -79.49
N GLU A 92 -28.06 -22.84 -79.50
CA GLU A 92 -27.33 -22.34 -80.67
C GLU A 92 -27.29 -23.39 -81.79
N LEU A 93 -26.99 -24.66 -81.45
CA LEU A 93 -27.03 -25.80 -82.38
C LEU A 93 -28.43 -26.06 -82.93
N LEU A 94 -29.47 -25.87 -82.11
CA LEU A 94 -30.87 -25.96 -82.57
C LEU A 94 -31.21 -24.86 -83.57
N SER A 95 -30.60 -23.68 -83.45
CA SER A 95 -30.79 -22.53 -84.34
C SER A 95 -29.95 -22.61 -85.62
N SER A 96 -28.92 -23.46 -85.65
CA SER A 96 -28.00 -23.65 -86.78
C SER A 96 -28.26 -25.02 -87.42
N SER A 97 -29.09 -25.04 -88.45
CA SER A 97 -29.87 -26.19 -88.94
C SER A 97 -29.10 -27.33 -89.66
N SER A 98 -27.87 -27.71 -89.27
CA SER A 98 -27.11 -28.72 -90.03
C SER A 98 -26.21 -29.68 -89.24
N ASP A 99 -25.95 -29.49 -87.95
CA ASP A 99 -25.00 -30.34 -87.20
C ASP A 99 -25.69 -31.34 -86.27
N THR A 100 -26.16 -32.46 -86.84
CA THR A 100 -26.81 -33.54 -86.08
C THR A 100 -25.83 -34.34 -85.19
N VAL A 101 -24.55 -34.39 -85.56
CA VAL A 101 -23.51 -35.10 -84.81
C VAL A 101 -23.07 -34.27 -83.60
N GLY A 102 -22.85 -32.95 -83.79
CA GLY A 102 -22.58 -32.02 -82.70
C GLY A 102 -23.72 -31.92 -81.69
N TRP A 103 -24.97 -31.97 -82.17
CA TRP A 103 -26.14 -31.97 -81.30
C TRP A 103 -26.23 -33.23 -80.42
N ASN A 104 -26.04 -34.43 -81.00
CA ASN A 104 -26.08 -35.68 -80.23
C ASN A 104 -24.95 -35.77 -79.19
N THR A 105 -23.74 -35.32 -79.54
CA THR A 105 -22.59 -35.34 -78.62
C THR A 105 -22.76 -34.36 -77.45
N GLU A 106 -23.27 -33.15 -77.71
CA GLU A 106 -23.55 -32.18 -76.64
C GLU A 106 -24.75 -32.63 -75.77
N MET A 107 -25.73 -33.33 -76.35
CA MET A 107 -26.84 -33.92 -75.61
C MET A 107 -26.37 -35.03 -74.65
N GLU A 108 -25.50 -35.92 -75.11
CA GLU A 108 -24.89 -36.97 -74.28
C GLU A 108 -24.06 -36.38 -73.14
N ARG A 109 -23.24 -35.34 -73.43
CA ARG A 109 -22.49 -34.60 -72.42
C ARG A 109 -23.39 -33.94 -71.37
N THR A 110 -24.52 -33.38 -71.82
CA THR A 110 -25.50 -32.73 -70.94
C THR A 110 -26.16 -33.72 -69.99
N GLU A 111 -26.53 -34.91 -70.48
CA GLU A 111 -27.08 -35.97 -69.65
C GLU A 111 -26.04 -36.49 -68.63
N GLN A 112 -24.78 -36.68 -69.03
CA GLN A 112 -23.71 -37.05 -68.09
C GLN A 112 -23.52 -36.00 -66.97
N ILE A 113 -23.54 -34.71 -67.30
CA ILE A 113 -23.43 -33.63 -66.30
C ILE A 113 -24.63 -33.61 -65.36
N LYS A 114 -25.83 -33.87 -65.88
CA LYS A 114 -27.07 -33.94 -65.12
C LYS A 114 -27.07 -35.14 -64.17
N GLU A 115 -26.60 -36.30 -64.61
CA GLU A 115 -26.42 -37.48 -63.76
C GLU A 115 -25.44 -37.19 -62.62
N LEU A 116 -24.25 -36.66 -62.93
CA LEU A 116 -23.25 -36.29 -61.93
C LEU A 116 -23.79 -35.24 -60.93
N LEU A 117 -24.52 -34.24 -61.42
CA LEU A 117 -25.14 -33.22 -60.58
C LEU A 117 -26.20 -33.84 -59.66
N SER A 118 -27.05 -34.72 -60.19
CA SER A 118 -28.10 -35.40 -59.41
C SER A 118 -27.50 -36.30 -58.31
N ALA A 119 -26.42 -37.02 -58.61
CA ALA A 119 -25.70 -37.84 -57.65
C ALA A 119 -25.08 -36.99 -56.53
N LYS A 120 -24.45 -35.85 -56.88
CA LYS A 120 -23.91 -34.90 -55.89
C LYS A 120 -25.00 -34.24 -55.05
N LEU A 121 -26.13 -33.87 -55.64
CA LEU A 121 -27.27 -33.29 -54.92
C LEU A 121 -27.91 -34.28 -53.95
N ALA A 122 -28.08 -35.55 -54.34
CA ALA A 122 -28.62 -36.59 -53.45
C ALA A 122 -27.79 -36.73 -52.16
N ILE A 123 -26.46 -36.60 -52.27
CA ILE A 123 -25.53 -36.64 -51.13
C ILE A 123 -25.62 -35.36 -50.27
N LEU A 124 -25.77 -34.18 -50.90
CA LEU A 124 -25.86 -32.89 -50.22
C LEU A 124 -27.23 -32.64 -49.57
N GLU A 125 -28.30 -33.18 -50.14
CA GLU A 125 -29.68 -33.02 -49.67
C GLU A 125 -30.10 -34.04 -48.61
N ASP A 126 -29.24 -35.01 -48.30
CA ASP A 126 -29.47 -35.97 -47.23
C ASP A 126 -29.79 -35.23 -45.91
N PRO A 127 -31.01 -35.39 -45.36
CA PRO A 127 -31.44 -34.68 -44.17
C PRO A 127 -30.60 -35.01 -42.94
N THR A 128 -29.96 -36.19 -42.91
CA THR A 128 -29.07 -36.59 -41.81
C THR A 128 -27.75 -35.81 -41.86
N ARG A 129 -27.10 -35.74 -43.05
CA ARG A 129 -25.89 -34.93 -43.29
C ARG A 129 -26.12 -33.45 -42.98
N ILE A 130 -27.22 -32.87 -43.44
CA ILE A 130 -27.56 -31.46 -43.19
C ILE A 130 -27.73 -31.18 -41.70
N ARG A 131 -28.44 -32.06 -40.96
CA ARG A 131 -28.66 -31.91 -39.52
C ARG A 131 -27.34 -31.95 -38.76
N MET A 132 -26.44 -32.86 -39.12
CA MET A 132 -25.10 -32.98 -38.54
C MET A 132 -24.23 -31.75 -38.84
N LEU A 133 -24.23 -31.27 -40.08
CA LEU A 133 -23.50 -30.05 -40.47
C LEU A 133 -23.99 -28.84 -39.66
N LYS A 134 -25.31 -28.65 -39.57
CA LYS A 134 -25.91 -27.57 -38.75
C LYS A 134 -25.46 -27.65 -37.29
N ARG A 135 -25.42 -28.85 -36.71
CA ARG A 135 -24.91 -29.07 -35.34
C ARG A 135 -23.43 -28.70 -35.21
N LYS A 136 -22.56 -29.17 -36.11
CA LYS A 136 -21.12 -28.84 -36.11
C LYS A 136 -20.88 -27.34 -36.27
N LEU A 137 -21.61 -26.68 -37.18
CA LEU A 137 -21.53 -25.23 -37.38
C LEU A 137 -22.00 -24.45 -36.15
N ALA A 138 -23.07 -24.88 -35.48
CA ALA A 138 -23.55 -24.27 -34.25
C ALA A 138 -22.49 -24.36 -33.13
N VAL A 139 -21.84 -25.51 -32.96
CA VAL A 139 -20.74 -25.69 -31.99
C VAL A 139 -19.56 -24.77 -32.33
N ARG A 140 -19.14 -24.70 -33.61
CA ARG A 140 -18.03 -23.83 -34.04
C ARG A 140 -18.36 -22.35 -33.83
N ARG A 141 -19.60 -21.91 -34.10
CA ARG A 141 -20.07 -20.55 -33.82
C ARG A 141 -20.06 -20.25 -32.32
N LYS A 142 -20.58 -21.15 -31.48
CA LYS A 142 -20.55 -21.03 -30.01
C LYS A 142 -19.11 -20.90 -29.50
N LYS A 143 -18.19 -21.76 -29.97
CA LYS A 143 -16.76 -21.71 -29.62
C LYS A 143 -16.12 -20.38 -30.02
N ARG A 144 -16.33 -19.92 -31.25
CA ARG A 144 -15.79 -18.64 -31.75
C ARG A 144 -16.32 -17.46 -30.93
N ASN A 145 -17.62 -17.45 -30.60
CA ASN A 145 -18.23 -16.39 -29.80
C ASN A 145 -17.70 -16.39 -28.36
N TRP A 146 -17.51 -17.57 -27.76
CA TRP A 146 -16.88 -17.69 -26.46
C TRP A 146 -15.43 -17.19 -26.47
N GLN A 147 -14.64 -17.57 -27.47
CA GLN A 147 -13.26 -17.10 -27.63
C GLN A 147 -13.19 -15.57 -27.79
N LYS A 148 -14.08 -14.99 -28.60
CA LYS A 148 -14.19 -13.52 -28.73
C LYS A 148 -14.46 -12.85 -27.38
N ARG A 149 -15.45 -13.33 -26.62
CA ARG A 149 -15.77 -12.79 -25.29
C ARG A 149 -14.62 -12.95 -24.31
N ARG A 150 -13.96 -14.11 -24.29
CA ARG A 150 -12.78 -14.35 -23.44
C ARG A 150 -11.63 -13.40 -23.78
N ASN A 151 -11.31 -13.25 -25.06
CA ASN A 151 -10.23 -12.37 -25.49
C ASN A 151 -10.53 -10.90 -25.17
N LEU A 152 -11.79 -10.47 -25.30
CA LEU A 152 -12.22 -9.13 -24.93
C LEU A 152 -12.05 -8.87 -23.43
N ARG A 153 -12.48 -9.80 -22.57
CA ARG A 153 -12.24 -9.72 -21.11
C ARG A 153 -10.75 -9.65 -20.78
N LEU A 154 -9.93 -10.53 -21.37
CA LEU A 154 -8.48 -10.51 -21.15
C LEU A 154 -7.83 -9.20 -21.61
N ALA A 155 -8.33 -8.60 -22.70
CA ALA A 155 -7.84 -7.30 -23.16
C ALA A 155 -8.24 -6.16 -22.20
N GLU A 156 -9.46 -6.18 -21.66
CA GLU A 156 -9.91 -5.22 -20.64
C GLU A 156 -9.11 -5.38 -19.34
N ASP A 157 -8.88 -6.60 -18.87
CA ASP A 157 -8.10 -6.88 -17.67
C ASP A 157 -6.65 -6.40 -17.82
N ARG A 158 -6.03 -6.64 -19.00
CA ARG A 158 -4.69 -6.10 -19.32
C ARG A 158 -4.67 -4.57 -19.28
N LYS A 159 -5.69 -3.91 -19.83
CA LYS A 159 -5.80 -2.44 -19.79
C LYS A 159 -5.91 -1.94 -18.35
N LYS A 160 -6.75 -2.57 -17.52
CA LYS A 160 -6.88 -2.22 -16.09
C LYS A 160 -5.55 -2.38 -15.36
N LEU A 161 -4.85 -3.50 -15.55
CA LEU A 161 -3.54 -3.74 -14.94
C LEU A 161 -2.50 -2.69 -15.35
N LEU A 162 -2.50 -2.25 -16.60
CA LEU A 162 -1.61 -1.18 -17.06
C LEU A 162 -1.93 0.16 -16.38
N VAL A 163 -3.21 0.53 -16.31
CA VAL A 163 -3.64 1.76 -15.60
C VAL A 163 -3.28 1.69 -14.12
N ASP A 164 -3.51 0.56 -13.46
CA ASP A 164 -3.16 0.39 -12.05
C ASP A 164 -1.65 0.40 -11.81
N ARG A 165 -0.86 -0.11 -12.77
CA ARG A 165 0.60 -0.02 -12.72
C ARG A 165 1.06 1.43 -12.85
N GLU A 166 0.49 2.17 -13.79
CA GLU A 166 0.82 3.58 -14.01
C GLU A 166 0.46 4.43 -12.79
N LYS A 167 -0.71 4.21 -12.19
CA LYS A 167 -1.10 4.86 -10.91
C LYS A 167 -0.09 4.58 -9.80
N ARG A 168 0.29 3.32 -9.59
CA ARG A 168 1.31 2.97 -8.59
C ARG A 168 2.66 3.64 -8.88
N GLN A 169 3.05 3.75 -10.14
CA GLN A 169 4.29 4.43 -10.52
C GLN A 169 4.21 5.94 -10.23
N GLN A 170 3.05 6.57 -10.46
CA GLN A 170 2.80 7.96 -10.09
C GLN A 170 2.85 8.15 -8.58
N ASP A 171 2.24 7.25 -7.80
CA ASP A 171 2.28 7.28 -6.33
C ASP A 171 3.72 7.14 -5.81
N ILE A 172 4.50 6.22 -6.38
CA ILE A 172 5.92 6.05 -6.04
C ILE A 172 6.70 7.32 -6.36
N ALA A 173 6.51 7.92 -7.54
CA ALA A 173 7.19 9.15 -7.92
C ALA A 173 6.82 10.32 -7.00
N ALA A 174 5.54 10.45 -6.66
CA ALA A 174 5.05 11.44 -5.71
C ALA A 174 5.73 11.25 -4.34
N TRP A 175 5.76 10.03 -3.83
CA TRP A 175 6.41 9.68 -2.56
C TRP A 175 7.91 9.98 -2.58
N GLU A 176 8.62 9.63 -3.65
CA GLU A 176 10.03 9.95 -3.82
C GLU A 176 10.30 11.46 -3.82
N THR A 177 9.47 12.24 -4.53
CA THR A 177 9.63 13.70 -4.56
C THR A 177 9.36 14.32 -3.19
N GLU A 178 8.35 13.84 -2.47
CA GLU A 178 8.07 14.26 -1.10
C GLU A 178 9.25 13.94 -0.17
N TRP A 179 9.80 12.73 -0.26
CA TRP A 179 10.97 12.34 0.52
C TRP A 179 12.22 13.16 0.22
N ARG A 180 12.50 13.40 -1.06
CA ARG A 180 13.61 14.28 -1.46
C ARG A 180 13.42 15.69 -0.91
N HIS A 181 12.20 16.21 -0.93
CA HIS A 181 11.90 17.51 -0.35
C HIS A 181 12.09 17.52 1.17
N ARG A 182 11.59 16.53 1.89
CA ARG A 182 11.80 16.37 3.34
C ARG A 182 13.28 16.28 3.70
N LEU A 183 14.06 15.50 2.94
CA LEU A 183 15.50 15.37 3.15
C LEU A 183 16.22 16.70 2.92
N LYS A 184 15.87 17.43 1.86
CA LYS A 184 16.42 18.78 1.61
C LYS A 184 16.09 19.74 2.74
N GLN A 185 14.85 19.75 3.22
CA GLN A 185 14.44 20.57 4.38
C GLN A 185 15.21 20.20 5.65
N GLU A 186 15.48 18.92 5.87
CA GLU A 186 16.25 18.48 7.01
C GLU A 186 17.73 18.88 6.88
N GLN A 187 18.31 18.78 5.67
CA GLN A 187 19.66 19.25 5.37
C GLN A 187 19.79 20.75 5.59
N THR A 188 18.88 21.56 5.03
CA THR A 188 18.90 23.02 5.24
C THR A 188 18.73 23.37 6.72
N ALA A 189 17.87 22.64 7.46
CA ALA A 189 17.72 22.84 8.90
C ALA A 189 19.00 22.49 9.68
N ARG A 190 19.73 21.42 9.28
CA ARG A 190 21.03 21.06 9.86
C ARG A 190 22.09 22.13 9.56
N GLU A 191 22.15 22.62 8.32
CA GLU A 191 23.06 23.69 7.90
C GLU A 191 22.78 25.00 8.65
N GLU A 192 21.50 25.39 8.79
CA GLU A 192 21.09 26.54 9.61
C GLU A 192 21.53 26.39 11.07
N LEU A 193 21.36 25.21 11.66
CA LEU A 193 21.77 24.93 13.03
C LEU A 193 23.29 24.95 13.19
N ALA A 194 24.03 24.42 12.21
CA ALA A 194 25.49 24.47 12.17
C ALA A 194 26.00 25.92 12.05
N ALA A 195 25.41 26.72 11.16
CA ALA A 195 25.72 28.14 11.00
C ALA A 195 25.47 28.93 12.30
N LYS A 196 24.32 28.72 12.96
CA LYS A 196 24.02 29.35 14.25
C LYS A 196 24.99 28.92 15.36
N SER A 197 25.43 27.67 15.35
CA SER A 197 26.43 27.16 16.30
C SER A 197 27.81 27.77 16.05
N ALA A 198 28.20 27.99 14.80
CA ALA A 198 29.43 28.69 14.44
C ALA A 198 29.40 30.16 14.88
N ILE A 199 28.29 30.87 14.66
CA ILE A 199 28.10 32.24 15.16
C ILE A 199 28.21 32.29 16.69
N LEU A 200 27.62 31.32 17.40
CA LEU A 200 27.74 31.23 18.86
C LEU A 200 29.19 31.06 19.32
N ALA A 201 30.01 30.30 18.58
CA ALA A 201 31.43 30.15 18.86
C ALA A 201 32.18 31.49 18.68
N ASP A 202 31.89 32.23 17.62
CA ASP A 202 32.45 33.57 17.41
C ASP A 202 32.05 34.55 18.53
N VAL A 203 30.77 34.57 18.94
CA VAL A 203 30.29 35.38 20.07
C VAL A 203 31.06 35.05 21.35
N ARG A 204 31.31 33.77 21.63
CA ARG A 204 32.11 33.35 22.79
C ARG A 204 33.54 33.84 22.70
N TRP A 205 34.13 33.83 21.50
CA TRP A 205 35.47 34.36 21.27
C TRP A 205 35.53 35.88 21.45
N ARG A 206 34.58 36.63 20.89
CA ARG A 206 34.41 38.07 21.10
C ARG A 206 34.22 38.42 22.58
N LYS A 207 33.40 37.66 23.30
CA LYS A 207 33.20 37.78 24.75
C LYS A 207 34.50 37.57 25.52
N ALA A 208 35.25 36.50 25.21
CA ALA A 208 36.53 36.23 25.84
C ALA A 208 37.55 37.34 25.54
N ARG A 209 37.57 37.85 24.30
CA ARG A 209 38.40 38.98 23.89
C ARG A 209 38.07 40.24 24.70
N ALA A 210 36.80 40.60 24.83
CA ALA A 210 36.37 41.75 25.63
C ALA A 210 36.81 41.63 27.10
N LYS A 211 36.63 40.46 27.72
CA LYS A 211 37.14 40.19 29.08
C LYS A 211 38.66 40.34 29.19
N ARG A 212 39.43 39.92 28.18
CA ARG A 212 40.89 40.09 28.17
C ARG A 212 41.29 41.56 28.10
N TYR A 213 40.61 42.39 27.31
CA TYR A 213 40.91 43.83 27.24
C TYR A 213 40.54 44.55 28.55
N LEU A 214 39.40 44.23 29.16
CA LEU A 214 39.02 44.79 30.47
C LEU A 214 40.07 44.49 31.54
N ARG A 215 40.54 43.23 31.62
CA ARG A 215 41.66 42.85 32.51
C ARG A 215 42.97 43.57 32.20
N ARG A 216 43.22 43.92 30.94
CA ARG A 216 44.40 44.71 30.57
C ARG A 216 44.27 46.14 31.08
N PHE A 217 43.11 46.76 30.92
CA PHE A 217 42.87 48.11 31.44
C PHE A 217 42.96 48.15 32.97
N GLU A 218 42.42 47.15 33.69
CA GLU A 218 42.59 47.01 35.14
C GLU A 218 44.08 46.99 35.54
N LYS A 219 44.91 46.21 34.82
CA LYS A 219 46.37 46.19 35.04
C LYS A 219 47.04 47.52 34.69
N THR A 220 46.60 48.18 33.63
CA THR A 220 47.15 49.50 33.24
C THR A 220 46.84 50.55 34.31
N ILE A 221 45.64 50.53 34.88
CA ILE A 221 45.25 51.39 36.01
C ILE A 221 46.13 51.09 37.23
N GLN A 222 46.29 49.81 37.62
CA GLN A 222 47.15 49.42 38.75
C GLN A 222 48.61 49.85 38.56
N LEU A 223 49.15 49.70 37.35
CA LEU A 223 50.51 50.16 37.04
C LEU A 223 50.63 51.69 37.06
N HIS A 224 49.57 52.40 36.68
CA HIS A 224 49.50 53.86 36.75
C HIS A 224 49.50 54.34 38.19
N GLU A 225 48.63 53.77 39.03
CA GLU A 225 48.52 54.04 40.46
C GLU A 225 49.85 53.76 41.19
N GLN A 226 50.53 52.66 40.86
CA GLN A 226 51.85 52.34 41.44
C GLN A 226 52.94 53.37 41.07
N ARG A 227 52.93 53.87 39.83
CA ARG A 227 53.88 54.90 39.37
C ARG A 227 53.59 56.25 40.01
N ALA A 228 52.32 56.65 40.07
CA ALA A 228 51.90 57.88 40.74
C ALA A 228 52.32 57.89 42.22
N VAL A 229 52.14 56.79 42.94
CA VAL A 229 52.59 56.66 44.35
C VAL A 229 54.11 56.74 44.48
N THR A 230 54.87 56.20 43.51
CA THR A 230 56.35 56.24 43.53
C THR A 230 56.87 57.67 43.27
N GLU A 231 56.25 58.39 42.34
CA GLU A 231 56.56 59.80 42.03
C GLU A 231 56.20 60.75 43.18
N GLU A 232 55.12 60.48 43.92
CA GLU A 232 54.76 61.20 45.15
C GLU A 232 55.77 60.95 46.28
N THR A 233 56.37 59.76 46.37
CA THR A 233 57.39 59.44 47.39
C THR A 233 58.80 59.95 47.07
N ASP A 234 59.15 60.10 45.79
CA ASP A 234 60.49 60.53 45.35
C ASP A 234 60.66 62.07 45.23
N GLY A 235 59.63 62.85 45.59
CA GLY A 235 59.77 64.28 45.90
C GLY A 235 60.29 65.13 44.74
N ALA A 236 59.61 65.12 43.60
CA ALA A 236 59.81 66.13 42.56
C ALA A 236 58.49 66.88 42.29
N ASN A 237 58.42 68.12 42.77
CA ASN A 237 57.39 69.08 42.40
C ASN A 237 57.34 69.22 40.87
N ALA A 238 56.29 68.69 40.24
CA ALA A 238 55.91 69.05 38.88
C ALA A 238 54.71 69.99 38.94
N ASP A 239 55.04 71.29 38.89
CA ASP A 239 54.17 72.41 38.58
C ASP A 239 53.53 72.18 37.20
N GLY A 240 52.31 71.63 37.20
CA GLY A 240 51.60 71.14 36.01
C GLY A 240 50.47 70.19 36.40
N GLY A 241 49.71 70.57 37.42
CA GLY A 241 48.79 69.69 38.16
C GLY A 241 47.72 69.01 37.31
N ASN A 242 47.41 67.76 37.68
CA ASN A 242 46.19 66.97 37.43
C ASN A 242 45.61 66.83 36.01
N ILE A 243 45.97 67.67 35.04
CA ILE A 243 45.44 67.65 33.67
C ILE A 243 45.88 66.37 32.93
N PRO A 244 47.13 65.87 33.07
CA PRO A 244 47.52 64.59 32.47
C PRO A 244 46.82 63.38 33.13
N GLU A 245 46.67 63.40 34.45
CA GLU A 245 46.02 62.34 35.23
C GLU A 245 44.54 62.22 34.91
N GLU A 246 43.81 63.34 34.98
CA GLU A 246 42.39 63.37 34.66
C GLU A 246 42.12 62.98 33.20
N ARG A 247 43.03 63.35 32.29
CA ARG A 247 42.93 62.95 30.87
C ARG A 247 43.16 61.45 30.69
N PHE A 248 44.10 60.86 31.42
CA PHE A 248 44.31 59.41 31.44
C PHE A 248 43.10 58.69 32.03
N GLN A 249 42.63 59.08 33.22
CA GLN A 249 41.45 58.52 33.90
C GLN A 249 40.20 58.58 33.01
N ARG A 250 39.98 59.73 32.34
CA ARG A 250 38.83 59.93 31.45
C ARG A 250 38.96 59.08 30.18
N SER A 251 40.14 59.01 29.57
CA SER A 251 40.39 58.21 28.36
C SER A 251 40.23 56.71 28.63
N ILE A 252 40.85 56.21 29.72
CA ILE A 252 40.76 54.80 30.11
C ILE A 252 39.35 54.44 30.57
N GLY A 253 38.65 55.36 31.24
CA GLY A 253 37.25 55.22 31.63
C GLY A 253 36.33 55.04 30.42
N CYS A 254 36.45 55.91 29.41
CA CYS A 254 35.70 55.79 28.15
C CYS A 254 35.95 54.44 27.45
N LEU A 255 37.22 54.02 27.37
CA LEU A 255 37.60 52.71 26.80
C LEU A 255 36.98 51.54 27.60
N ILE A 256 37.04 51.60 28.93
CA ILE A 256 36.43 50.58 29.79
C ILE A 256 34.92 50.50 29.54
N ASP A 257 34.23 51.63 29.45
CA ASP A 257 32.78 51.67 29.22
C ASP A 257 32.39 51.14 27.84
N GLU A 258 33.15 51.46 26.80
CA GLU A 258 32.95 50.88 25.46
C GLU A 258 33.13 49.35 25.47
N TRP A 259 34.16 48.84 26.14
CA TRP A 259 34.42 47.40 26.22
C TRP A 259 33.44 46.68 27.14
N LYS A 260 32.94 47.33 28.21
CA LYS A 260 31.83 46.83 29.04
C LYS A 260 30.54 46.76 28.23
N LYS A 261 30.24 47.76 27.41
CA LYS A 261 29.10 47.75 26.48
C LYS A 261 29.21 46.59 25.49
N LYS A 262 30.36 46.44 24.81
CA LYS A 262 30.63 45.31 23.90
C LYS A 262 30.49 43.94 24.59
N LEU A 263 30.91 43.83 25.85
CA LEU A 263 30.75 42.62 26.65
C LEU A 263 29.27 42.31 26.95
N SER A 264 28.50 43.34 27.34
CA SER A 264 27.05 43.22 27.59
C SER A 264 26.31 42.78 26.33
N ASP A 265 26.64 43.36 25.17
CA ASP A 265 26.05 43.00 23.88
C ASP A 265 26.36 41.54 23.51
N CYS A 266 27.61 41.08 23.70
CA CYS A 266 27.97 39.68 23.48
C CYS A 266 27.20 38.72 24.42
N VAL A 267 26.95 39.11 25.68
CA VAL A 267 26.18 38.29 26.63
C VAL A 267 24.71 38.18 26.21
N LYS A 268 24.11 39.29 25.77
CA LYS A 268 22.73 39.30 25.26
C LYS A 268 22.61 38.46 23.99
N GLU A 269 23.54 38.62 23.06
CA GLU A 269 23.61 37.86 21.81
C GLU A 269 23.78 36.36 22.08
N GLU A 270 24.69 35.98 22.99
CA GLU A 270 24.91 34.58 23.40
C GLU A 270 23.64 33.96 24.01
N LYS A 271 22.95 34.70 24.89
CA LYS A 271 21.70 34.25 25.51
C LYS A 271 20.63 34.01 24.45
N ARG A 272 20.43 34.97 23.54
CA ARG A 272 19.46 34.86 22.43
C ARG A 272 19.76 33.64 21.55
N LEU A 273 21.01 33.46 21.13
CA LEU A 273 21.41 32.34 20.28
C LEU A 273 21.25 30.98 20.99
N LYS A 274 21.57 30.91 22.29
CA LYS A 274 21.32 29.71 23.11
C LYS A 274 19.85 29.36 23.19
N ASP A 275 18.99 30.36 23.43
CA ASP A 275 17.53 30.14 23.50
C ASP A 275 16.98 29.67 22.15
N GLU A 276 17.47 30.22 21.05
CA GLU A 276 17.09 29.83 19.69
C GLU A 276 17.56 28.40 19.36
N LEU A 277 18.81 28.06 19.67
CA LEU A 277 19.36 26.72 19.46
C LEU A 277 18.65 25.68 20.34
N ALA A 278 18.34 26.03 21.59
CA ALA A 278 17.61 25.16 22.51
C ALA A 278 16.19 24.86 22.02
N ARG A 279 15.53 25.83 21.36
CA ARG A 279 14.20 25.61 20.77
C ARG A 279 14.21 24.68 19.56
N ARG A 280 15.32 24.62 18.82
CA ARG A 280 15.48 23.82 17.58
C ARG A 280 16.32 22.54 17.76
N SER A 281 16.82 22.27 18.97
CA SER A 281 17.54 21.02 19.25
C SER A 281 16.61 19.83 19.07
N THR A 282 17.07 18.83 18.31
CA THR A 282 16.37 17.57 18.02
C THR A 282 15.89 16.84 19.28
N GLY A 283 16.63 16.93 20.39
CA GLY A 283 16.24 16.37 21.68
C GLY A 283 15.02 17.04 22.31
N ASN A 284 14.84 18.35 22.10
CA ASN A 284 13.67 19.09 22.58
C ASN A 284 12.47 18.95 21.64
N GLU A 285 12.70 18.83 20.34
CA GLU A 285 11.64 18.59 19.35
C GLU A 285 10.98 17.22 19.58
N SER A 286 11.79 16.18 19.78
CA SER A 286 11.31 14.82 20.09
C SER A 286 10.55 14.78 21.43
N ARG A 287 11.11 15.36 22.50
CA ARG A 287 10.42 15.47 23.79
C ARG A 287 9.13 16.30 23.73
N ARG A 288 9.07 17.35 22.92
CA ARG A 288 7.83 18.12 22.70
C ARG A 288 6.80 17.30 21.96
N ARG A 289 7.20 16.55 20.93
CA ARG A 289 6.31 15.65 20.20
C ARG A 289 5.77 14.56 21.14
N GLU A 290 6.64 13.95 21.92
CA GLU A 290 6.27 12.98 22.95
C GLU A 290 5.32 13.58 23.99
N ASN A 291 5.60 14.78 24.52
CA ASN A 291 4.71 15.45 25.46
C ASN A 291 3.35 15.81 24.84
N ARG A 292 3.30 16.17 23.55
CA ARG A 292 2.03 16.35 22.83
C ARG A 292 1.25 15.04 22.76
N TRP A 293 1.90 13.93 22.42
CA TRP A 293 1.27 12.60 22.41
C TRP A 293 0.82 12.17 23.81
N ARG A 294 1.65 12.38 24.85
CA ARG A 294 1.26 12.13 26.24
C ARG A 294 0.05 12.95 26.64
N LYS A 295 -0.03 14.22 26.23
CA LYS A 295 -1.18 15.09 26.51
C LYS A 295 -2.45 14.63 25.78
N VAL A 296 -2.34 14.17 24.54
CA VAL A 296 -3.49 13.65 23.78
C VAL A 296 -3.97 12.31 24.34
N LEU A 297 -3.06 11.40 24.68
CA LEU A 297 -3.37 10.05 25.15
C LEU A 297 -3.80 10.00 26.62
N PHE A 298 -3.18 10.82 27.48
CA PHE A 298 -3.34 10.77 28.94
C PHE A 298 -3.86 12.07 29.54
N GLY A 299 -4.19 13.06 28.73
CA GLY A 299 -4.63 14.38 29.20
C GLY A 299 -3.50 15.26 29.72
N ASP A 300 -3.83 16.49 30.11
CA ASP A 300 -2.85 17.41 30.72
C ASP A 300 -2.43 16.88 32.09
N ALA A 301 -1.15 16.54 32.26
CA ALA A 301 -0.61 16.12 33.56
C ALA A 301 -0.82 17.20 34.64
N SER A 302 -0.84 18.48 34.26
CA SER A 302 -1.17 19.60 35.14
C SER A 302 -2.65 19.65 35.56
N ALA A 303 -3.55 19.06 34.78
CA ALA A 303 -4.96 18.94 35.15
C ALA A 303 -5.17 17.91 36.27
N SER A 304 -4.28 16.92 36.42
CA SER A 304 -4.33 15.96 37.54
C SER A 304 -4.05 16.63 38.89
N LEU A 305 -3.16 17.64 38.92
CA LEU A 305 -2.81 18.37 40.14
C LEU A 305 -3.95 19.30 40.61
N ASN A 306 -4.76 19.81 39.67
CA ASN A 306 -5.93 20.64 39.99
C ASN A 306 -7.18 19.81 40.35
N ARG A 307 -7.11 18.47 40.28
CA ARG A 307 -8.20 17.54 40.65
C ARG A 307 -8.10 17.00 42.08
N ILE A 308 -7.13 17.47 42.88
CA ILE A 308 -6.90 17.01 44.26
C ILE A 308 -8.09 17.36 45.20
N GLY A 309 -9.00 18.24 44.78
CA GLY A 309 -10.20 18.63 45.55
C GLY A 309 -11.51 17.95 45.14
N ARG A 310 -11.53 17.05 44.14
CA ARG A 310 -12.74 16.30 43.75
C ARG A 310 -12.63 14.86 44.28
N ASN A 311 -13.73 14.30 44.78
CA ASN A 311 -13.77 12.91 45.24
C ASN A 311 -13.36 12.00 44.07
N PRO A 312 -12.23 11.27 44.15
CA PRO A 312 -11.73 10.47 43.03
C PRO A 312 -12.72 9.40 42.57
N TRP A 313 -13.57 8.94 43.50
CA TRP A 313 -14.58 7.92 43.25
C TRP A 313 -15.68 8.37 42.30
N ASP A 314 -16.17 9.60 42.43
CA ASP A 314 -17.27 10.10 41.59
C ASP A 314 -16.81 10.25 40.13
N GLU A 315 -15.58 10.71 39.93
CA GLU A 315 -14.98 10.81 38.60
C GLU A 315 -14.68 9.44 37.98
N PHE A 316 -14.21 8.46 38.78
CA PHE A 316 -14.05 7.08 38.32
C PHE A 316 -15.38 6.44 37.93
N VAL A 317 -16.43 6.70 38.70
CA VAL A 317 -17.80 6.23 38.43
C VAL A 317 -18.35 6.91 37.17
N GLU A 318 -18.12 8.21 36.95
CA GLU A 318 -18.50 8.92 35.72
C GLU A 318 -17.76 8.38 34.48
N VAL A 319 -16.43 8.19 34.59
CA VAL A 319 -15.65 7.59 33.50
C VAL A 319 -16.15 6.19 33.22
N ARG A 320 -16.41 5.37 34.25
CA ARG A 320 -16.93 4.02 34.09
C ARG A 320 -18.32 4.02 33.44
N HIS A 321 -19.22 4.89 33.88
CA HIS A 321 -20.55 5.08 33.28
C HIS A 321 -20.46 5.51 31.81
N ALA A 322 -19.54 6.40 31.46
CA ALA A 322 -19.31 6.82 30.09
C ALA A 322 -18.83 5.65 29.20
N TRP A 323 -17.95 4.79 29.74
CA TRP A 323 -17.53 3.57 29.05
C TRP A 323 -18.65 2.52 28.95
N ASP A 324 -19.45 2.36 30.00
CA ASP A 324 -20.57 1.43 30.03
C ASP A 324 -21.67 1.83 29.03
N ALA A 325 -21.82 3.13 28.74
CA ALA A 325 -22.73 3.63 27.70
C ALA A 325 -22.38 3.13 26.28
N PHE A 326 -21.12 2.75 26.02
CA PHE A 326 -20.71 2.13 24.76
C PHE A 326 -20.81 0.59 24.76
N ALA A 327 -21.03 -0.03 25.93
CA ALA A 327 -21.12 -1.47 26.11
C ALA A 327 -22.58 -1.98 26.24
N MET A 328 -23.51 -1.12 26.67
CA MET A 328 -24.91 -1.49 26.86
C MET A 328 -25.77 -1.15 25.64
N PRO A 329 -26.62 -2.08 25.14
CA PRO A 329 -27.64 -1.74 24.16
C PRO A 329 -28.61 -0.73 24.77
N ASN A 330 -28.84 0.40 24.12
CA ASN A 330 -29.89 1.32 24.53
C ASN A 330 -31.25 0.62 24.48
N ASN A 331 -32.09 0.94 25.47
CA ASN A 331 -33.39 0.34 25.76
C ASN A 331 -34.27 0.01 24.55
N ILE A 332 -35.04 -1.07 24.72
CA ILE A 332 -35.84 -1.84 23.76
C ILE A 332 -36.99 -1.05 23.08
N ASP A 333 -37.23 0.21 23.40
CA ASP A 333 -38.47 0.91 23.00
C ASP A 333 -38.30 2.08 22.00
N GLN A 334 -37.23 2.13 21.22
CA GLN A 334 -37.15 3.09 20.09
C GLN A 334 -36.78 2.42 18.76
N PRO A 335 -37.61 2.59 17.70
CA PRO A 335 -37.25 2.18 16.36
C PRO A 335 -36.41 3.30 15.72
N CYS A 336 -35.08 3.16 15.75
CA CYS A 336 -34.19 3.97 14.93
C CYS A 336 -32.99 3.15 14.40
N PRO A 337 -32.44 3.53 13.24
CA PRO A 337 -31.76 2.63 12.32
C PRO A 337 -30.35 2.25 12.77
N VAL A 338 -30.08 0.94 12.71
CA VAL A 338 -28.80 0.25 12.53
C VAL A 338 -27.55 1.15 12.53
N THR A 339 -27.07 1.56 13.71
CA THR A 339 -25.65 1.91 13.98
C THR A 339 -25.47 2.24 15.47
N GLN A 340 -25.82 1.32 16.36
CA GLN A 340 -25.43 1.44 17.78
C GLN A 340 -24.57 0.24 18.19
N GLY A 341 -23.55 0.56 18.99
CA GLY A 341 -22.36 -0.26 19.24
C GLY A 341 -22.69 -1.67 19.70
N SER A 342 -22.10 -2.64 19.01
CA SER A 342 -22.04 -4.01 19.51
C SER A 342 -20.98 -4.08 20.60
N ALA A 343 -21.27 -4.73 21.72
CA ALA A 343 -20.27 -5.11 22.73
C ALA A 343 -19.18 -6.06 22.18
N VAL A 344 -19.33 -6.47 20.91
CA VAL A 344 -18.43 -7.35 20.19
C VAL A 344 -17.48 -6.50 19.32
N PRO A 345 -16.15 -6.63 19.48
CA PRO A 345 -15.18 -5.89 18.69
C PRO A 345 -15.40 -6.02 17.19
N SER A 346 -15.09 -4.95 16.45
CA SER A 346 -15.15 -4.94 14.98
C SER A 346 -14.39 -6.12 14.39
N GLY A 347 -15.09 -7.01 13.67
CA GLY A 347 -14.53 -8.21 13.02
C GLY A 347 -15.04 -9.54 13.57
N TRP A 348 -15.76 -9.53 14.69
CA TRP A 348 -16.37 -10.73 15.27
C TRP A 348 -17.85 -10.83 14.86
N VAL A 349 -18.26 -11.99 14.34
CA VAL A 349 -19.63 -12.24 13.88
C VAL A 349 -20.50 -12.57 15.09
N LYS A 350 -21.48 -11.72 15.40
CA LYS A 350 -22.55 -12.07 16.35
C LYS A 350 -23.42 -13.15 15.70
N PRO A 351 -23.68 -14.30 16.36
CA PRO A 351 -24.67 -15.25 15.87
C PRO A 351 -26.02 -14.58 15.68
N SER A 352 -26.76 -14.99 14.66
CA SER A 352 -28.14 -14.55 14.44
C SER A 352 -28.98 -14.81 15.68
N ASP A 353 -29.85 -13.87 16.05
CA ASP A 353 -30.74 -14.01 17.22
C ASP A 353 -31.73 -15.19 16.99
N ASP A 354 -32.05 -15.49 15.73
CA ASP A 354 -32.73 -16.73 15.29
C ASP A 354 -31.73 -17.67 14.59
N PRO A 355 -31.21 -18.71 15.27
CA PRO A 355 -30.33 -19.68 14.65
C PRO A 355 -31.10 -20.64 13.74
N LEU A 356 -30.46 -21.08 12.64
CA LEU A 356 -31.03 -22.07 11.74
C LEU A 356 -31.37 -23.38 12.49
N PRO A 357 -32.43 -24.12 12.12
CA PRO A 357 -32.91 -25.30 12.85
C PRO A 357 -31.84 -26.38 13.10
N GLU A 358 -30.86 -26.48 12.20
CA GLU A 358 -29.72 -27.41 12.27
C GLU A 358 -28.87 -27.21 13.54
N TRP A 359 -28.79 -25.98 14.04
CA TRP A 359 -28.00 -25.60 15.21
C TRP A 359 -28.67 -25.97 16.54
N LEU A 360 -29.97 -26.29 16.52
CA LEU A 360 -30.70 -26.74 17.71
C LEU A 360 -30.15 -28.07 18.25
N SER A 361 -29.59 -28.92 17.38
CA SER A 361 -28.98 -30.20 17.74
C SER A 361 -27.75 -30.06 18.66
N TYR A 362 -27.09 -28.89 18.63
CA TYR A 362 -25.92 -28.57 19.44
C TYR A 362 -26.25 -27.74 20.69
N ARG A 363 -27.53 -27.39 20.93
CA ARG A 363 -27.93 -26.82 22.23
C ARG A 363 -27.82 -27.93 23.27
N VAL A 364 -26.78 -27.86 24.09
CA VAL A 364 -26.70 -28.66 25.31
C VAL A 364 -27.92 -28.33 26.17
N ASN A 365 -28.85 -29.27 26.27
CA ASN A 365 -30.04 -29.18 27.12
C ASN A 365 -29.62 -28.84 28.56
N ARG A 366 -29.69 -27.55 28.93
CA ARG A 366 -29.48 -27.12 30.32
C ARG A 366 -30.63 -27.51 31.26
N ASP A 367 -31.68 -28.12 30.73
CA ASP A 367 -32.87 -28.50 31.50
C ASP A 367 -32.65 -29.75 32.38
N HIS A 368 -31.56 -30.50 32.18
CA HIS A 368 -31.21 -31.63 33.06
C HIS A 368 -30.50 -31.21 34.35
N LYS A 369 -30.16 -29.92 34.52
CA LYS A 369 -29.54 -29.41 35.76
C LYS A 369 -30.50 -28.66 36.70
N ARG A 370 -31.77 -28.44 36.32
CA ARG A 370 -32.79 -27.88 37.22
C ARG A 370 -33.71 -28.93 37.86
N ALA A 371 -33.77 -30.15 37.33
CA ALA A 371 -34.57 -31.24 37.91
C ALA A 371 -33.91 -31.93 39.12
N VAL A 372 -32.60 -31.76 39.35
CA VAL A 372 -31.88 -32.39 40.48
C VAL A 372 -31.78 -31.46 41.70
N SER A 373 -32.13 -30.17 41.57
CA SER A 373 -32.12 -29.22 42.70
C SER A 373 -33.45 -29.11 43.46
N ASN A 374 -34.52 -29.74 42.98
CA ASN A 374 -35.86 -29.66 43.59
C ASN A 374 -36.32 -30.94 44.31
N VAL A 375 -35.41 -31.90 44.60
CA VAL A 375 -35.75 -33.14 45.34
C VAL A 375 -35.11 -33.18 46.74
N ASN A 376 -34.31 -32.19 47.13
CA ASN A 376 -33.72 -32.12 48.48
C ASN A 376 -34.40 -31.13 49.44
N GLU A 377 -35.61 -30.67 49.12
CA GLU A 377 -36.49 -29.97 50.07
C GLU A 377 -37.83 -30.69 50.11
N LEU A 378 -37.86 -31.88 50.72
CA LEU A 378 -39.00 -32.55 51.37
C LEU A 378 -38.57 -33.97 51.74
N ILE A 379 -37.84 -34.09 52.85
CA ILE A 379 -37.96 -35.08 53.94
C ILE A 379 -37.33 -34.44 55.17
#